data_AF-A0A0N1IG30-F1
#
_entry.id   AF-A0A0N1IG30-F1
#
_cell.length_a   1.000
_cell.length_b   1.000
_cell.length_c   1.000
_cell.angle_alpha   90.00
_cell.angle_beta   90.00
_cell.angle_gamma   90.00
#
_symmetry.space_group_name_H-M   'P 1'
#
loop_
_entity.id
_entity.type
_entity.pdbx_description
1 polymer ?
#
loop_
_entity_poly.entity_id
_entity_poly.type
_entity_poly.pdbx_seq_one_letter_code
_entity_poly.pdbx_strand_id
1 'polypeptide(L)'
;MVAVLLCHGVEMKRSNDKWLNSDVIMNEIDEYYSKLAVYIEEDGDQHKRFFSVVSLAMYMYVKSDVIDDVERAKAAVEKTREQLNQPADVIASPMRSLMILLQSFIQQPLTDVKGSCHPNTAQSECDRKLNRTRHYGEEYCHGYHKNVELYEMLTDNQPASNRARFMKHLFRHSRGSDEQALSFFEKAATKTYKDFFCDINKFYKILLHGSFPCRFPMILMK
;
A
#
# COMPACT_ATOMS: atom_id res chain seq x y z
N MET A 1 -28.82 -19.18 -52.36
CA MET A 1 -27.73 -19.89 -51.64
C MET A 1 -27.37 -19.07 -50.42
N VAL A 2 -27.78 -19.55 -49.25
CA VAL A 2 -27.43 -18.97 -47.94
C VAL A 2 -26.07 -19.54 -47.56
N ALA A 3 -25.04 -18.70 -47.54
CA ALA A 3 -23.75 -19.06 -46.98
C ALA A 3 -23.78 -18.75 -45.48
N VAL A 4 -23.99 -19.78 -44.67
CA VAL A 4 -23.81 -19.74 -43.22
C VAL A 4 -22.29 -19.74 -42.96
N LEU A 5 -21.73 -18.57 -42.67
CA LEU A 5 -20.40 -18.46 -42.07
C LEU A 5 -20.59 -18.44 -40.55
N LEU A 6 -20.42 -19.62 -39.94
CA LEU A 6 -20.20 -19.78 -38.52
C LEU A 6 -18.89 -19.06 -38.14
N CYS A 7 -19.00 -17.80 -37.74
CA CYS A 7 -17.99 -17.16 -36.91
C CYS A 7 -17.93 -17.92 -35.59
N HIS A 8 -17.04 -18.91 -35.50
CA HIS A 8 -16.57 -19.39 -34.22
C HIS A 8 -15.85 -18.21 -33.58
N GLY A 9 -16.56 -17.52 -32.69
CA GLY A 9 -15.98 -16.55 -31.79
C GLY A 9 -14.94 -17.25 -30.94
N VAL A 10 -13.68 -17.18 -31.38
CA VAL A 10 -12.56 -17.30 -30.45
C VAL A 10 -12.65 -16.03 -29.61
N GLU A 11 -13.39 -16.09 -28.50
CA GLU A 11 -13.15 -15.18 -27.39
C GLU A 11 -11.65 -15.25 -27.12
N MET A 12 -10.91 -14.20 -27.50
CA MET A 12 -9.60 -13.96 -26.93
C MET A 12 -9.83 -13.79 -25.43
N LYS A 13 -9.74 -14.89 -24.68
CA LYS A 13 -9.82 -14.91 -23.23
C LYS A 13 -8.83 -13.85 -22.74
N ARG A 14 -9.35 -12.74 -22.23
CA ARG A 14 -8.54 -11.66 -21.69
C ARG A 14 -7.64 -12.29 -20.63
N SER A 15 -6.33 -12.22 -20.82
CA SER A 15 -5.39 -12.69 -19.83
C SER A 15 -5.58 -11.85 -18.56
N ASN A 16 -5.51 -12.50 -17.40
CA ASN A 16 -5.68 -11.82 -16.14
C ASN A 16 -4.39 -11.05 -15.76
N ASP A 17 -4.55 -9.90 -15.11
CA ASP A 17 -3.47 -8.99 -14.68
C ASP A 17 -3.31 -8.91 -13.15
N LYS A 18 -4.15 -9.63 -12.38
CA LYS A 18 -4.16 -9.58 -10.91
C LYS A 18 -2.82 -10.02 -10.28
N TRP A 19 -2.13 -10.99 -10.88
CA TRP A 19 -0.79 -11.40 -10.42
C TRP A 19 0.25 -10.29 -10.57
N LEU A 20 0.20 -9.55 -11.69
CA LEU A 20 1.13 -8.46 -11.96
C LEU A 20 0.94 -7.33 -10.94
N ASN A 21 -0.32 -6.97 -10.65
CA ASN A 21 -0.63 -5.93 -9.66
C ASN A 21 -0.14 -6.33 -8.25
N SER A 22 -0.20 -7.62 -7.92
CA SER A 22 0.31 -8.15 -6.64
C SER A 22 1.83 -8.02 -6.52
N ASP A 23 2.57 -8.33 -7.59
CA ASP A 23 4.03 -8.21 -7.60
C ASP A 23 4.47 -6.74 -7.57
N VAL A 24 3.76 -5.84 -8.27
CA VAL A 24 4.01 -4.40 -8.24
C VAL A 24 3.89 -3.85 -6.81
N ILE A 25 2.81 -4.16 -6.09
CA ILE A 25 2.61 -3.65 -4.71
C ILE A 25 3.69 -4.15 -3.77
N MET A 26 4.07 -5.43 -3.85
CA MET A 26 5.11 -5.97 -2.99
C MET A 26 6.45 -5.26 -3.24
N ASN A 27 6.81 -5.04 -4.50
CA ASN A 27 8.01 -4.29 -4.85
C ASN A 27 7.94 -2.84 -4.34
N GLU A 28 6.80 -2.17 -4.44
CA GLU A 28 6.64 -0.80 -3.94
C GLU A 28 6.79 -0.71 -2.41
N ILE A 29 6.21 -1.66 -1.67
CA ILE A 29 6.34 -1.73 -0.20
C ILE A 29 7.80 -1.98 0.17
N ASP A 30 8.46 -2.95 -0.46
CA ASP A 30 9.85 -3.31 -0.16
C ASP A 30 10.81 -2.16 -0.54
N GLU A 31 10.57 -1.51 -1.68
CA GLU A 31 11.37 -0.36 -2.11
C GLU A 31 11.26 0.80 -1.13
N TYR A 32 10.06 1.15 -0.69
CA TYR A 32 9.86 2.20 0.32
C TYR A 32 10.52 1.83 1.66
N TYR A 33 10.32 0.60 2.13
CA TYR A 33 10.90 0.12 3.38
C TYR A 33 12.43 0.21 3.36
N SER A 34 13.06 -0.12 2.24
CA SER A 34 14.51 -0.06 2.06
C SER A 34 15.10 1.35 2.21
N LYS A 35 14.29 2.40 1.99
CA LYS A 35 14.72 3.80 2.15
C LYS A 35 14.57 4.33 3.57
N LEU A 36 13.87 3.61 4.43
CA LEU A 36 13.80 3.96 5.84
C LEU A 36 15.11 3.60 6.55
N ALA A 37 15.48 4.41 7.54
CA ALA A 37 16.58 4.06 8.42
C ALA A 37 16.16 2.86 9.30
N VAL A 38 17.02 1.85 9.34
CA VAL A 38 16.83 0.61 10.07
C VAL A 38 17.75 0.52 11.27
N TYR A 39 18.99 0.97 11.09
CA TYR A 39 20.06 0.87 12.07
C TYR A 39 20.58 2.25 12.46
N ILE A 40 21.16 2.36 13.66
CA ILE A 40 21.66 3.63 14.20
C ILE A 40 22.86 4.17 13.38
N GLU A 41 23.62 3.28 12.76
CA GLU A 41 24.75 3.63 11.90
C GLU A 41 24.31 4.37 10.62
N GLU A 42 23.03 4.31 10.28
CA GLU A 42 22.44 4.99 9.12
C GLU A 42 22.03 6.44 9.43
N ASP A 43 22.27 6.94 10.65
CA ASP A 43 21.94 8.32 11.03
C ASP A 43 22.72 9.37 10.22
N GLY A 44 23.90 9.01 9.73
CA GLY A 44 24.69 9.84 8.80
C GLY A 44 24.19 9.83 7.35
N ASP A 45 23.26 8.93 6.99
CA ASP A 45 22.70 8.87 5.64
C ASP A 45 21.57 9.90 5.49
N GLN A 46 21.90 11.03 4.86
CA GLN A 46 20.96 12.11 4.61
C GLN A 46 19.72 11.69 3.81
N HIS A 47 19.85 10.69 2.93
CA HIS A 47 18.71 10.20 2.16
C HIS A 47 17.74 9.42 3.05
N LYS A 48 18.28 8.50 3.86
CA LYS A 48 17.47 7.73 4.81
C LYS A 48 16.87 8.64 5.88
N ARG A 49 17.61 9.64 6.34
CA ARG A 49 17.12 10.67 7.26
C ARG A 49 15.92 11.41 6.66
N PHE A 50 16.06 11.93 5.45
CA PHE A 50 14.98 12.63 4.75
C PHE A 50 13.72 11.76 4.64
N PHE A 51 13.88 10.51 4.18
CA PHE A 51 12.77 9.55 4.07
C PHE A 51 12.12 9.31 5.43
N SER A 52 12.91 9.13 6.49
CA SER A 52 12.43 8.88 7.84
C SER A 52 11.60 10.04 8.37
N VAL A 53 12.05 11.29 8.16
CA VAL A 53 11.31 12.50 8.58
C VAL A 53 9.99 12.64 7.82
N VAL A 54 9.99 12.49 6.49
CA VAL A 54 8.74 12.51 5.70
C VAL A 54 7.78 11.42 6.19
N SER A 55 8.30 10.23 6.47
CA SER A 55 7.52 9.08 6.93
C SER A 55 6.94 9.28 8.31
N LEU A 56 7.67 9.92 9.22
CA LEU A 56 7.15 10.28 10.54
C LEU A 56 6.02 11.30 10.41
N ALA A 57 6.15 12.31 9.53
CA ALA A 57 5.09 13.27 9.27
C ALA A 57 3.84 12.60 8.65
N MET A 58 4.04 11.66 7.72
CA MET A 58 2.95 10.83 7.20
C MET A 58 2.26 10.02 8.30
N TYR A 59 3.03 9.41 9.21
CA TYR A 59 2.48 8.67 10.36
C TYR A 59 1.66 9.58 11.29
N MET A 60 2.20 10.75 11.65
CA MET A 60 1.50 11.74 12.49
C MET A 60 0.22 12.25 11.83
N TYR A 61 0.22 12.39 10.50
CA TYR A 61 -0.96 12.77 9.72
C TYR A 61 -2.04 11.71 9.83
N VAL A 62 -1.75 10.45 9.49
CA VAL A 62 -2.79 9.40 9.45
C VAL A 62 -3.32 9.02 10.84
N LYS A 63 -2.53 9.23 11.90
CA LYS A 63 -2.95 9.00 13.29
C LYS A 63 -3.78 10.16 13.87
N SER A 64 -3.86 11.30 13.17
CA SER A 64 -4.49 12.50 13.71
C SER A 64 -6.02 12.47 13.57
N ASP A 65 -6.70 12.88 14.64
CA ASP A 65 -8.17 13.05 14.66
C ASP A 65 -8.65 14.38 14.07
N VAL A 66 -7.73 15.25 13.62
CA VAL A 66 -8.09 16.54 13.01
C VAL A 66 -8.86 16.30 11.70
N ILE A 67 -10.03 16.94 11.56
CA ILE A 67 -10.94 16.70 10.43
C ILE A 67 -10.46 17.39 9.16
N ASP A 68 -10.04 18.65 9.23
CA ASP A 68 -9.55 19.40 8.08
C ASP A 68 -8.17 18.91 7.63
N ASP A 69 -8.01 18.62 6.34
CA ASP A 69 -6.78 18.00 5.82
C ASP A 69 -5.57 18.94 5.88
N VAL A 70 -5.77 20.26 5.74
CA VAL A 70 -4.68 21.24 5.77
C VAL A 70 -4.19 21.43 7.19
N GLU A 71 -5.11 21.60 8.14
CA GLU A 71 -4.76 21.68 9.56
C GLU A 71 -4.19 20.36 10.07
N ARG A 72 -4.67 19.21 9.57
CA ARG A 72 -4.07 17.90 9.86
C ARG A 72 -2.62 17.83 9.41
N ALA A 73 -2.31 18.32 8.20
CA ALA A 73 -0.94 18.35 7.67
C ALA A 73 -0.02 19.26 8.50
N LYS A 74 -0.47 20.47 8.84
CA LYS A 74 0.30 21.39 9.70
C LYS A 74 0.55 20.81 11.09
N ALA A 75 -0.48 20.24 11.72
CA ALA A 75 -0.34 19.61 13.03
C ALA A 75 0.63 18.41 12.99
N ALA A 76 0.64 17.65 11.89
CA ALA A 76 1.59 16.57 11.69
C ALA A 76 3.03 17.09 11.59
N VAL A 77 3.26 18.19 10.87
CA VAL A 77 4.58 18.85 10.78
C VAL A 77 5.09 19.27 12.15
N GLU A 78 4.27 19.97 12.94
CA GLU A 78 4.67 20.43 14.28
C GLU A 78 5.04 19.24 15.19
N LYS A 79 4.19 18.20 15.23
CA LYS A 79 4.46 16.99 16.02
C LYS A 79 5.70 16.24 15.57
N THR A 80 5.98 16.23 14.26
CA THR A 80 7.22 15.62 13.74
C THR A 80 8.44 16.46 14.11
N ARG A 81 8.34 17.79 14.05
CA ARG A 81 9.43 18.70 14.41
C ARG A 81 9.93 18.48 15.84
N GLU A 82 9.01 18.21 16.77
CA GLU A 82 9.32 17.90 18.18
C GLU A 82 10.17 16.62 18.36
N GLN A 83 10.22 15.74 17.36
CA GLN A 83 10.92 14.44 17.42
C GLN A 83 12.25 14.43 16.65
N LEU A 84 12.64 15.54 16.01
CA LEU A 84 13.81 15.57 15.11
C LEU A 84 15.15 15.45 15.83
N ASN A 85 15.21 15.61 17.15
CA ASN A 85 16.45 15.40 17.89
C ASN A 85 16.82 13.90 18.05
N GLN A 86 15.96 12.98 17.62
CA GLN A 86 16.18 11.55 17.70
C GLN A 86 16.95 11.03 16.48
N PRO A 87 17.65 9.88 16.60
CA PRO A 87 18.26 9.20 15.46
C PRO A 87 17.25 8.80 14.38
N ALA A 88 17.72 8.70 13.14
CA ALA A 88 16.88 8.42 11.97
C ALA A 88 16.09 7.10 12.08
N ASP A 89 16.69 6.05 12.65
CA ASP A 89 16.05 4.73 12.83
C ASP A 89 14.88 4.80 13.82
N VAL A 90 15.00 5.61 14.87
CA VAL A 90 13.93 5.88 15.85
C VAL A 90 12.80 6.65 15.16
N ILE A 91 13.12 7.70 14.41
CA ILE A 91 12.15 8.49 13.62
C ILE A 91 11.40 7.61 12.62
N ALA A 92 12.09 6.67 11.97
CA ALA A 92 11.49 5.76 10.99
C ALA A 92 10.61 4.67 11.61
N SER A 93 10.83 4.32 12.88
CA SER A 93 10.25 3.15 13.54
C SER A 93 8.72 3.07 13.47
N PRO A 94 7.95 4.17 13.69
CA PRO A 94 6.49 4.12 13.61
C PRO A 94 5.99 3.72 12.22
N MET A 95 6.58 4.27 11.16
CA MET A 95 6.19 3.92 9.78
C MET A 95 6.63 2.50 9.42
N ARG A 96 7.85 2.07 9.81
CA ARG A 96 8.30 0.68 9.61
C ARG A 96 7.33 -0.32 10.24
N SER A 97 6.91 -0.06 11.48
CA SER A 97 5.94 -0.89 12.19
C SER A 97 4.60 -0.95 11.46
N LEU A 98 4.14 0.18 10.93
CA LEU A 98 2.91 0.24 10.13
C LEU A 98 3.00 -0.58 8.84
N MET A 99 4.15 -0.53 8.16
CA MET A 99 4.38 -1.30 6.94
C MET A 99 4.44 -2.80 7.20
N ILE A 100 5.09 -3.23 8.29
CA ILE A 100 5.11 -4.63 8.71
C ILE A 100 3.70 -5.11 9.03
N LEU A 101 2.91 -4.29 9.72
CA LEU A 101 1.52 -4.59 10.02
C LEU A 101 0.69 -4.72 8.74
N LEU A 102 0.86 -3.78 7.81
CA LEU A 102 0.21 -3.84 6.50
C LEU A 102 0.55 -5.15 5.78
N GLN A 103 1.84 -5.48 5.64
CA GLN A 103 2.27 -6.72 5.00
C GLN A 103 1.62 -7.95 5.65
N SER A 104 1.52 -7.96 6.98
CA SER A 104 0.90 -9.08 7.71
C SER A 104 -0.58 -9.29 7.38
N PHE A 105 -1.32 -8.23 7.00
CA PHE A 105 -2.74 -8.32 6.68
C PHE A 105 -2.98 -8.67 5.21
N ILE A 106 -2.17 -8.12 4.29
CA ILE A 106 -2.33 -8.36 2.84
C ILE A 106 -1.62 -9.63 2.36
N GLN A 107 -0.81 -10.27 3.20
CA GLN A 107 -0.08 -11.49 2.85
C GLN A 107 -0.99 -12.61 2.33
N GLN A 108 -2.14 -12.84 2.99
CA GLN A 108 -3.07 -13.87 2.55
C GLN A 108 -3.80 -13.47 1.25
N PRO A 109 -4.34 -12.24 1.08
CA PRO A 109 -4.88 -11.80 -0.21
C PRO A 109 -3.89 -11.95 -1.38
N LEU A 110 -2.61 -11.62 -1.15
CA LEU A 110 -1.55 -11.84 -2.14
C LEU A 110 -1.36 -13.32 -2.48
N THR A 111 -1.42 -14.19 -1.47
CA THR A 111 -1.31 -15.64 -1.63
C THR A 111 -2.51 -16.20 -2.40
N ASP A 112 -3.72 -15.72 -2.10
CA ASP A 112 -4.95 -16.13 -2.80
C ASP A 112 -4.87 -15.81 -4.29
N VAL A 113 -4.38 -14.61 -4.65
CA VAL A 113 -4.16 -14.22 -6.05
C VAL A 113 -3.09 -15.08 -6.70
N LYS A 114 -1.95 -15.31 -6.03
CA LYS A 114 -0.88 -16.18 -6.55
C LYS A 114 -1.34 -17.61 -6.80
N GLY A 115 -2.23 -18.16 -5.97
CA GLY A 115 -2.80 -19.50 -6.15
C GLY A 115 -3.96 -19.58 -7.15
N SER A 116 -4.67 -18.48 -7.38
CA SER A 116 -5.89 -18.47 -8.19
C SER A 116 -5.68 -17.95 -9.61
N CYS A 117 -4.73 -17.04 -9.81
CA CYS A 117 -4.63 -16.17 -10.97
C CYS A 117 -3.24 -16.21 -11.61
N HIS A 118 -2.79 -17.39 -12.03
CA HIS A 118 -1.51 -17.52 -12.76
C HIS A 118 -1.55 -16.80 -14.12
N PRO A 119 -0.40 -16.43 -14.72
CA PRO A 119 -0.35 -15.67 -15.98
C PRO A 119 -1.14 -16.25 -17.15
N ASN A 120 -1.31 -17.57 -17.20
CA ASN A 120 -2.04 -18.27 -18.26
C ASN A 120 -3.50 -18.58 -17.91
N THR A 121 -3.99 -18.13 -16.75
CA THR A 121 -5.38 -18.35 -16.31
C THR A 121 -6.29 -17.34 -17.00
N ALA A 122 -7.42 -17.80 -17.54
CA ALA A 122 -8.43 -16.89 -18.09
C ALA A 122 -9.01 -16.00 -16.99
N GLN A 123 -9.36 -14.74 -17.29
CA GLN A 123 -9.95 -13.82 -16.31
C GLN A 123 -11.13 -14.44 -15.54
N SER A 124 -12.09 -15.05 -16.25
CA SER A 124 -13.27 -15.69 -15.64
C SER A 124 -12.92 -16.88 -14.72
N GLU A 125 -11.87 -17.63 -15.05
CA GLU A 125 -11.40 -18.72 -14.20
C GLU A 125 -10.67 -18.20 -12.95
N CYS A 126 -9.85 -17.16 -13.11
CA CYS A 126 -9.18 -16.47 -12.01
C CYS A 126 -10.22 -15.91 -11.02
N ASP A 127 -11.24 -15.18 -11.50
CA ASP A 127 -12.28 -14.61 -10.65
C ASP A 127 -13.06 -15.70 -9.90
N ARG A 128 -13.41 -16.80 -10.58
CA ARG A 128 -14.09 -17.94 -9.96
C ARG A 128 -13.26 -18.58 -8.85
N LYS A 129 -11.97 -18.86 -9.11
CA LYS A 129 -11.06 -19.46 -8.12
C LYS A 129 -10.85 -18.51 -6.93
N LEU A 130 -10.58 -17.24 -7.21
CA LEU A 130 -10.33 -16.23 -6.20
C LEU A 130 -11.55 -16.03 -5.29
N ASN A 131 -12.77 -16.02 -5.87
CA ASN A 131 -13.99 -15.94 -5.07
C ASN A 131 -14.16 -17.16 -4.14
N ARG A 132 -13.89 -18.37 -4.64
CA ARG A 132 -13.92 -19.60 -3.81
C ARG A 132 -12.91 -19.50 -2.65
N THR A 133 -11.67 -19.06 -2.93
CA THR A 133 -10.61 -18.90 -1.92
C THR A 133 -10.98 -17.86 -0.86
N ARG A 134 -11.52 -16.72 -1.27
CA ARG A 134 -11.94 -15.66 -0.35
C ARG A 134 -13.12 -16.09 0.54
N HIS A 135 -14.08 -16.84 -0.01
CA HIS A 135 -15.18 -17.38 0.77
C HIS A 135 -14.70 -18.37 1.83
N TYR A 136 -13.82 -19.30 1.45
CA TYR A 136 -13.17 -20.21 2.39
C TYR A 136 -12.38 -19.45 3.46
N GLY A 137 -11.68 -18.38 3.05
CA GLY A 137 -10.96 -17.50 3.98
C GLY A 137 -11.89 -16.86 5.01
N GLU A 138 -13.08 -16.39 4.61
CA GLU A 138 -14.07 -15.83 5.51
C GLU A 138 -14.64 -16.88 6.48
N GLU A 139 -14.87 -18.11 6.02
CA GLU A 139 -15.31 -19.23 6.87
C GLU A 139 -14.25 -19.61 7.91
N TYR A 140 -12.97 -19.68 7.51
CA TYR A 140 -11.87 -20.02 8.41
C TYR A 140 -11.50 -18.87 9.35
N CYS A 141 -11.71 -17.63 8.91
CA CYS A 141 -11.15 -16.43 9.49
C CYS A 141 -12.15 -15.28 9.38
N HIS A 142 -13.16 -15.30 10.25
CA HIS A 142 -14.25 -14.34 10.22
C HIS A 142 -13.76 -12.88 10.23
N GLY A 143 -14.16 -12.10 9.23
CA GLY A 143 -13.70 -10.72 8.99
C GLY A 143 -12.60 -10.60 7.92
N TYR A 144 -12.18 -11.70 7.29
CA TYR A 144 -11.15 -11.73 6.26
C TYR A 144 -11.41 -10.79 5.08
N HIS A 145 -12.67 -10.56 4.72
CA HIS A 145 -13.07 -9.60 3.69
C HIS A 145 -12.47 -8.20 3.88
N LYS A 146 -12.15 -7.77 5.11
CA LYS A 146 -11.49 -6.48 5.36
C LYS A 146 -10.02 -6.48 4.94
N ASN A 147 -9.33 -7.62 5.02
CA ASN A 147 -7.98 -7.77 4.47
C ASN A 147 -8.01 -7.75 2.93
N VAL A 148 -9.05 -8.35 2.34
CA VAL A 148 -9.30 -8.29 0.91
C VAL A 148 -9.57 -6.85 0.47
N GLU A 149 -10.41 -6.11 1.18
CA GLU A 149 -10.69 -4.69 0.92
C GLU A 149 -9.40 -3.86 0.96
N LEU A 150 -8.56 -4.07 1.98
CA LEU A 150 -7.27 -3.39 2.12
C LEU A 150 -6.34 -3.67 0.94
N TYR A 151 -6.25 -4.93 0.51
CA TYR A 151 -5.49 -5.32 -0.67
C TYR A 151 -6.03 -4.67 -1.95
N GLU A 152 -7.36 -4.70 -2.14
CA GLU A 152 -8.01 -4.14 -3.33
C GLU A 152 -7.76 -2.63 -3.45
N MET A 153 -7.82 -1.90 -2.33
CA MET A 153 -7.47 -0.47 -2.29
C MET A 153 -6.02 -0.18 -2.72
N LEU A 154 -5.07 -1.09 -2.45
CA LEU A 154 -3.68 -0.92 -2.88
C LEU A 154 -3.50 -1.17 -4.38
N THR A 155 -4.25 -2.13 -4.92
CA THR A 155 -4.22 -2.53 -6.34
C THR A 155 -5.07 -1.66 -7.26
N ASP A 156 -5.98 -0.86 -6.71
CA ASP A 156 -6.87 -0.05 -7.53
C ASP A 156 -6.09 1.01 -8.34
N ASN A 157 -6.49 1.19 -9.59
CA ASN A 157 -5.69 1.89 -10.61
C ASN A 157 -5.47 3.37 -10.28
N GLN A 158 -6.48 4.04 -9.72
CA GLN A 158 -6.39 5.46 -9.38
C GLN A 158 -5.52 5.72 -8.14
N PRO A 159 -5.73 5.03 -7.00
CA PRO A 159 -4.80 5.08 -5.87
C PRO A 159 -3.37 4.69 -6.23
N ALA A 160 -3.19 3.66 -7.08
CA ALA A 160 -1.88 3.22 -7.55
C ALA A 160 -1.15 4.31 -8.36
N SER A 161 -1.85 5.00 -9.27
CA SER A 161 -1.25 6.11 -10.05
C SER A 161 -0.82 7.28 -9.16
N ASN A 162 -1.66 7.66 -8.20
CA ASN A 162 -1.36 8.74 -7.25
C ASN A 162 -0.16 8.41 -6.37
N ARG A 163 -0.13 7.20 -5.80
CA ARG A 163 0.98 6.68 -5.02
C ARG A 163 2.27 6.65 -5.83
N ALA A 164 2.27 6.06 -7.02
CA ALA A 164 3.46 5.99 -7.87
C ALA A 164 4.03 7.38 -8.21
N ARG A 165 3.18 8.37 -8.48
CA ARG A 165 3.62 9.76 -8.72
C ARG A 165 4.25 10.41 -7.48
N PHE A 166 3.62 10.24 -6.30
CA PHE A 166 4.18 10.73 -5.04
C PHE A 166 5.53 10.09 -4.75
N MET A 167 5.60 8.76 -4.82
CA MET A 167 6.82 7.99 -4.55
C MET A 167 7.96 8.43 -5.46
N LYS A 168 7.72 8.50 -6.77
CA LYS A 168 8.72 8.99 -7.74
C LYS A 168 9.21 10.40 -7.41
N HIS A 169 8.33 11.28 -6.90
CA HIS A 169 8.71 12.64 -6.53
C HIS A 169 9.56 12.67 -5.25
N LEU A 170 9.15 11.89 -4.24
CA LEU A 170 9.89 11.71 -2.98
C LEU A 170 11.30 11.15 -3.23
N PHE A 171 11.44 10.08 -4.02
CA PHE A 171 12.76 9.51 -4.37
C PHE A 171 13.69 10.57 -4.98
N ARG A 172 13.17 11.42 -5.86
CA ARG A 172 13.95 12.48 -6.55
C ARG A 172 14.37 13.63 -5.63
N HIS A 173 13.61 13.91 -4.57
CA HIS A 173 13.84 15.05 -3.68
C HIS A 173 14.42 14.63 -2.32
N SER A 174 14.82 13.36 -2.19
CA SER A 174 15.33 12.76 -0.95
C SER A 174 16.72 13.26 -0.51
N ARG A 175 17.12 14.47 -0.92
CA ARG A 175 18.36 15.12 -0.49
C ARG A 175 17.97 16.44 0.14
N GLY A 176 18.08 16.52 1.46
CA GLY A 176 17.79 17.76 2.17
C GLY A 176 17.86 17.62 3.68
N SER A 177 17.76 18.77 4.35
CA SER A 177 17.62 18.86 5.80
C SER A 177 16.24 18.40 6.26
N ASP A 178 16.09 18.18 7.56
CA ASP A 178 14.80 17.83 8.17
C ASP A 178 13.70 18.86 7.85
N GLU A 179 14.01 20.16 7.84
CA GLU A 179 13.03 21.20 7.47
C GLU A 179 12.65 21.14 5.97
N GLN A 180 13.57 20.75 5.09
CA GLN A 180 13.24 20.51 3.69
C GLN A 180 12.34 19.28 3.53
N ALA A 181 12.54 18.24 4.34
CA ALA A 181 11.67 17.08 4.39
C ALA A 181 10.26 17.43 4.90
N LEU A 182 10.16 18.21 5.97
CA LEU A 182 8.88 18.70 6.50
C LEU A 182 8.15 19.59 5.49
N SER A 183 8.85 20.53 4.84
CA SER A 183 8.27 21.38 3.80
C SER A 183 7.82 20.58 2.57
N PHE A 184 8.59 19.56 2.18
CA PHE A 184 8.18 18.63 1.13
C PHE A 184 6.86 17.93 1.50
N PHE A 185 6.78 17.37 2.71
CA PHE A 185 5.58 16.70 3.20
C PHE A 185 4.38 17.66 3.22
N GLU A 186 4.52 18.84 3.81
CA GLU A 186 3.42 19.80 3.94
C GLU A 186 2.88 20.20 2.56
N LYS A 187 3.77 20.52 1.62
CA LYS A 187 3.37 20.86 0.24
C LYS A 187 2.71 19.68 -0.46
N ALA A 188 3.22 18.46 -0.27
CA ALA A 188 2.64 17.26 -0.84
C ALA A 188 1.22 17.03 -0.31
N ALA A 189 1.02 17.08 1.00
CA ALA A 189 -0.26 16.82 1.66
C ALA A 189 -1.32 17.90 1.41
N THR A 190 -0.91 19.17 1.33
CA THR A 190 -1.85 20.29 1.24
C THR A 190 -2.14 20.75 -0.19
N LYS A 191 -1.27 20.44 -1.15
CA LYS A 191 -1.35 20.98 -2.52
C LYS A 191 -1.17 19.92 -3.60
N THR A 192 -0.01 19.28 -3.66
CA THR A 192 0.41 18.54 -4.87
C THR A 192 -0.19 17.13 -4.96
N TYR A 193 -0.39 16.48 -3.82
CA TYR A 193 -0.82 15.08 -3.72
C TYR A 193 -1.98 14.91 -2.75
N LYS A 194 -2.86 15.90 -2.63
CA LYS A 194 -3.97 15.89 -1.66
C LYS A 194 -4.79 14.60 -1.72
N ASP A 195 -5.16 14.15 -2.93
CA ASP A 195 -5.95 12.93 -3.13
C ASP A 195 -5.24 11.68 -2.57
N PHE A 196 -3.92 11.56 -2.78
CA PHE A 196 -3.12 10.47 -2.20
C PHE A 196 -3.18 10.49 -0.67
N PHE A 197 -3.12 11.67 -0.05
CA PHE A 197 -3.20 11.81 1.40
C PHE A 197 -4.62 11.58 1.96
N CYS A 198 -5.66 11.86 1.18
CA CYS A 198 -7.02 11.44 1.51
C CYS A 198 -7.15 9.91 1.46
N ASP A 199 -6.64 9.29 0.40
CA ASP A 199 -6.67 7.83 0.19
C ASP A 199 -5.92 7.10 1.30
N ILE A 200 -4.71 7.55 1.66
CA ILE A 200 -3.90 6.91 2.72
C ILE A 200 -4.55 7.06 4.09
N ASN A 201 -5.27 8.16 4.36
CA ASN A 201 -5.99 8.32 5.62
C ASN A 201 -7.19 7.36 5.72
N LYS A 202 -7.96 7.19 4.63
CA LYS A 202 -9.04 6.19 4.58
C LYS A 202 -8.47 4.78 4.76
N PHE A 203 -7.39 4.49 4.05
CA PHE A 203 -6.68 3.22 4.13
C PHE A 203 -6.20 2.91 5.56
N TYR A 204 -5.60 3.88 6.23
CA TYR A 204 -5.09 3.71 7.60
C TYR A 204 -6.19 3.39 8.62
N LYS A 205 -7.38 3.99 8.45
CA LYS A 205 -8.54 3.69 9.32
C LYS A 205 -8.97 2.22 9.19
N ILE A 206 -8.98 1.68 7.98
CA ILE A 206 -9.29 0.27 7.73
C ILE A 206 -8.18 -0.61 8.29
N LEU A 207 -6.92 -0.25 8.02
CA LEU A 207 -5.75 -0.96 8.53
C LEU A 207 -5.80 -1.12 10.05
N LEU A 208 -6.00 -0.04 10.82
CA LEU A 208 -5.93 -0.11 12.28
C LEU A 208 -7.19 -0.62 12.97
N HIS A 209 -8.37 -0.44 12.39
CA HIS A 209 -9.65 -0.73 13.06
C HIS A 209 -10.47 -1.82 12.38
N GLY A 210 -10.07 -2.26 11.20
CA GLY A 210 -10.78 -3.23 10.39
C GLY A 210 -10.02 -4.54 10.20
N SER A 211 -8.71 -4.48 10.01
CA SER A 211 -7.94 -5.64 9.55
C SER A 211 -7.18 -6.33 10.69
N PHE A 212 -6.89 -7.61 10.50
CA PHE A 212 -6.10 -8.43 11.43
C PHE A 212 -5.31 -9.50 10.67
N PRO A 213 -4.19 -10.01 11.20
CA PRO A 213 -3.39 -11.00 10.49
C PRO A 213 -4.21 -12.28 10.35
N CYS A 214 -4.42 -12.71 9.11
CA CYS A 214 -5.10 -13.95 8.80
C CYS A 214 -4.17 -14.81 7.95
N ARG A 215 -3.89 -16.05 8.38
CA ARG A 215 -3.06 -17.01 7.64
C ARG A 215 -3.73 -18.37 7.67
N PHE A 216 -4.01 -18.92 6.49
CA PHE A 216 -4.59 -20.25 6.38
C PHE A 216 -3.99 -21.05 5.21
N PRO A 217 -3.79 -22.36 5.37
CA PRO A 217 -3.19 -23.18 4.34
C PRO A 217 -4.19 -23.42 3.19
N MET A 218 -3.83 -22.98 1.97
CA MET A 218 -4.63 -23.24 0.77
C MET A 218 -4.73 -24.72 0.38
N ILE A 219 -3.91 -25.60 0.98
CA ILE A 219 -3.87 -27.05 0.71
C ILE A 219 -5.13 -27.77 1.21
N LEU A 220 -5.92 -27.14 2.08
CA LEU A 220 -7.17 -27.71 2.62
C LEU A 220 -8.40 -27.49 1.72
N MET A 221 -8.26 -26.75 0.62
CA MET A 221 -9.33 -26.52 -0.35
C MET A 221 -9.52 -27.74 -1.27
N LYS A 222 -10.10 -28.83 -0.75
CA LYS A 222 -10.61 -29.94 -1.57
C LYS A 222 -12.02 -29.60 -2.06
#